data_AF-A0A7C3MKB0-F1
#
_entry.id   AF-A0A7C3MKB0-F1
#
_cell.length_a   1.000
_cell.length_b   1.000
_cell.length_c   1.000
_cell.angle_alpha   90.00
_cell.angle_beta   90.00
_cell.angle_gamma   90.00
#
_symmetry.space_group_name_H-M   'P 1'
#
loop_
_entity.id
_entity.type
_entity.pdbx_description
1 polymer ?
#
loop_
_entity_poly.entity_id
_entity_poly.type
_entity_poly.pdbx_seq_one_letter_code
_entity_poly.pdbx_strand_id
1 'polypeptide(L)'
;MLKRIFIFILIIFTFSLILSKEIFACTIFNTTNKKGNVLVGRNFDNDREGGRIWFITPRDGLHGIVILEQLGSNMPYEGMNDAGLFIGISAVPNTITPFLPFKPIRISLEMVKITLERAKTVDEALKIFHKYYVVFGTFLGNPIVHYMIVDKEGNSAILEYIDGKMIIIKNNAESQVMTNHFISKPELGSDSKTSFERYKIAKENLNNVNSVEDAYDLLSKVSQKTTVWSSVYNLNEQKIYLRYKNSPIIFDFNLKDELSKGDHGYALSLMNFENPLIYKESKHNFTLRIHIGSGYTEEKIDYFGAFLLFSTFKDKKYGIEVTKFKDFVGIGIVLEKRYFEYLHLSIGLMSYSGKMGINFKFGWEPDNHIPFKPFLSLREDFILENPMKAIFSINTGLNFEF
;
A
#
# COMPACT_ATOMS: atom_id res chain seq x y z
N MET A 1 22.98 -18.14 25.12
CA MET A 1 22.07 -17.87 23.98
C MET A 1 21.64 -16.39 23.93
N LEU A 2 21.11 -15.82 25.03
CA LEU A 2 20.71 -14.40 25.14
C LEU A 2 21.78 -13.38 24.73
N LYS A 3 23.04 -13.55 25.16
CA LYS A 3 24.14 -12.64 24.80
C LYS A 3 24.44 -12.59 23.29
N ARG A 4 24.23 -13.69 22.56
CA ARG A 4 24.45 -13.75 21.10
C ARG A 4 23.32 -13.07 20.33
N ILE A 5 22.07 -13.18 20.82
CA ILE A 5 20.91 -12.46 20.29
C ILE A 5 21.07 -10.94 20.49
N PHE A 6 21.55 -10.52 21.66
CA PHE A 6 21.78 -9.10 21.96
C PHE A 6 22.87 -8.48 21.07
N ILE A 7 23.96 -9.20 20.82
CA ILE A 7 25.02 -8.77 19.89
C ILE A 7 24.50 -8.71 18.44
N PHE A 8 23.66 -9.67 18.03
CA PHE A 8 23.06 -9.68 16.69
C PHE A 8 22.09 -8.49 16.48
N ILE A 9 21.29 -8.15 17.50
CA ILE A 9 20.42 -6.96 17.51
C ILE A 9 21.28 -5.69 17.46
N LEU A 10 22.38 -5.62 18.22
CA LEU A 10 23.28 -4.46 18.22
C LEU A 10 24.00 -4.26 16.87
N ILE A 11 24.35 -5.35 16.19
CA ILE A 11 24.94 -5.33 14.84
C ILE A 11 23.92 -4.88 13.81
N ILE A 12 22.66 -5.35 13.87
CA ILE A 12 21.57 -4.86 13.01
C ILE A 12 21.30 -3.37 13.26
N PHE A 13 21.33 -2.93 14.52
CA PHE A 13 21.12 -1.52 14.89
C PHE A 13 22.27 -0.61 14.46
N THR A 14 23.51 -1.08 14.52
CA THR A 14 24.68 -0.32 14.02
C THR A 14 24.78 -0.34 12.49
N PHE A 15 24.32 -1.39 11.80
CA PHE A 15 24.21 -1.40 10.34
C PHE A 15 23.09 -0.47 9.83
N SER A 16 22.01 -0.32 10.60
CA SER A 16 20.92 0.63 10.31
C SER A 16 21.37 2.10 10.35
N LEU A 17 22.45 2.42 11.06
CA LEU A 17 22.97 3.79 11.19
C LEU A 17 23.91 4.20 10.03
N ILE A 18 24.28 3.28 9.15
CA ILE A 18 25.24 3.51 8.04
C ILE A 18 24.53 3.58 6.67
N LEU A 19 23.21 3.33 6.62
CA LEU A 19 22.45 3.53 5.40
C LEU A 19 22.26 5.04 5.15
N SER A 20 22.91 5.52 4.08
CA SER A 20 22.67 6.85 3.52
C SER A 20 21.17 7.07 3.38
N LYS A 21 20.66 8.13 4.03
CA LYS A 21 19.25 8.54 3.93
C LYS A 21 18.92 8.75 2.45
N GLU A 22 18.05 7.92 1.88
CA GLU A 22 17.63 8.08 0.48
C GLU A 22 16.99 9.46 0.31
N ILE A 23 17.58 10.28 -0.56
CA ILE A 23 17.08 11.63 -0.81
C ILE A 23 16.07 11.55 -1.94
N PHE A 24 14.82 11.27 -1.59
CA PHE A 24 13.70 11.43 -2.50
C PHE A 24 13.44 12.93 -2.70
N ALA A 25 13.63 13.42 -3.92
CA ALA A 25 13.59 14.85 -4.21
C ALA A 25 12.62 15.22 -5.35
N CYS A 26 11.49 14.51 -5.46
CA CYS A 26 10.54 14.60 -6.57
C CYS A 26 9.87 15.98 -6.79
N THR A 27 9.30 16.18 -7.98
CA THR A 27 8.40 17.31 -8.31
C THR A 27 7.19 16.78 -9.05
N ILE A 28 5.98 17.18 -8.64
CA ILE A 28 4.72 16.85 -9.32
C ILE A 28 3.96 18.16 -9.57
N PHE A 29 3.39 18.32 -10.75
CA PHE A 29 2.46 19.40 -11.04
C PHE A 29 1.28 18.92 -11.89
N ASN A 30 0.17 19.64 -11.85
CA ASN A 30 -0.96 19.44 -12.75
C ASN A 30 -1.45 20.75 -13.36
N THR A 31 -2.00 20.67 -14.57
CA THR A 31 -2.58 21.81 -15.29
C THR A 31 -3.66 21.33 -16.24
N THR A 32 -4.47 22.25 -16.78
CA THR A 32 -5.40 21.97 -17.87
C THR A 32 -4.91 22.69 -19.11
N ASN A 33 -4.71 21.94 -20.19
CA ASN A 33 -4.24 22.52 -21.45
C ASN A 33 -5.38 23.27 -22.19
N LYS A 34 -5.04 23.96 -23.28
CA LYS A 34 -6.01 24.71 -24.10
C LYS A 34 -7.14 23.87 -24.70
N LYS A 35 -6.96 22.56 -24.82
CA LYS A 35 -7.98 21.62 -25.31
C LYS A 35 -8.92 21.14 -24.19
N GLY A 36 -8.69 21.55 -22.94
CA GLY A 36 -9.44 21.09 -21.78
C GLY A 36 -8.95 19.76 -21.20
N ASN A 37 -7.82 19.21 -21.67
CA ASN A 37 -7.25 18.00 -21.10
C ASN A 37 -6.41 18.33 -19.87
N VAL A 38 -6.57 17.54 -18.82
CA VAL A 38 -5.77 17.58 -17.60
C VAL A 38 -4.45 16.86 -17.84
N LEU A 39 -3.35 17.60 -17.65
CA LEU A 39 -1.99 17.10 -17.71
C LEU A 39 -1.39 17.03 -16.32
N VAL A 40 -0.67 15.95 -16.02
CA VAL A 40 0.12 15.81 -14.79
C VAL A 40 1.56 15.51 -15.17
N GLY A 41 2.50 16.34 -14.75
CA GLY A 41 3.92 16.12 -14.95
C GLY A 41 4.62 15.72 -13.66
N ARG A 42 5.57 14.80 -13.73
CA ARG A 42 6.40 14.41 -12.58
C ARG A 42 7.84 14.13 -12.95
N ASN A 43 8.75 14.59 -12.08
CA ASN A 43 10.10 14.05 -11.97
C ASN A 43 10.17 13.14 -10.75
N PHE A 44 10.62 11.91 -10.95
CA PHE A 44 10.99 11.02 -9.86
C PHE A 44 12.51 11.08 -9.63
N ASP A 45 12.88 11.59 -8.47
CA ASP A 45 14.26 11.78 -8.07
C ASP A 45 14.64 10.78 -6.97
N ASN A 46 15.61 9.93 -7.25
CA ASN A 46 16.11 8.91 -6.32
C ASN A 46 17.59 8.59 -6.63
N ASP A 47 18.33 8.14 -5.61
CA ASP A 47 19.72 7.70 -5.76
C ASP A 47 19.80 6.32 -6.43
N ARG A 48 18.72 5.52 -6.35
CA ARG A 48 18.63 4.23 -7.03
C ARG A 48 18.17 4.39 -8.48
N GLU A 49 18.92 3.79 -9.39
CA GLU A 49 18.54 3.71 -10.80
C GLU A 49 17.52 2.59 -11.09
N GLY A 50 17.06 2.55 -12.34
CA GLY A 50 16.11 1.54 -12.81
C GLY A 50 14.67 1.87 -12.42
N GLY A 51 13.83 0.84 -12.39
CA GLY A 51 12.40 0.96 -12.17
C GLY A 51 11.62 0.19 -13.22
N ARG A 52 10.33 0.05 -12.99
CA ARG A 52 9.42 -0.65 -13.89
C ARG A 52 8.13 0.15 -14.04
N ILE A 53 7.59 0.11 -15.25
CA ILE A 53 6.20 0.44 -15.53
C ILE A 53 5.41 -0.86 -15.63
N TRP A 54 4.25 -0.91 -14.98
CA TRP A 54 3.34 -2.06 -15.06
C TRP A 54 1.97 -1.59 -15.54
N PHE A 55 1.36 -2.37 -16.43
CA PHE A 55 -0.01 -2.25 -16.88
C PHE A 55 -0.78 -3.46 -16.34
N ILE A 56 -1.81 -3.19 -15.55
CA ILE A 56 -2.55 -4.20 -14.80
C ILE A 56 -4.03 -4.06 -15.17
N THR A 57 -4.58 -5.11 -15.76
CA THR A 57 -5.95 -5.17 -16.26
C THR A 57 -6.99 -5.00 -15.13
N PRO A 58 -8.17 -4.44 -15.45
CA PRO A 58 -9.26 -4.35 -14.49
C PRO A 58 -9.69 -5.74 -14.02
N ARG A 59 -10.07 -5.86 -12.75
CA ARG A 59 -10.50 -7.11 -12.11
C ARG A 59 -11.72 -6.86 -11.25
N ASP A 60 -12.80 -7.64 -11.37
CA ASP A 60 -13.98 -7.66 -10.48
C ASP A 60 -14.24 -6.38 -9.65
N GLY A 61 -14.59 -5.28 -10.32
CA GLY A 61 -14.93 -4.00 -9.68
C GLY A 61 -13.74 -3.09 -9.35
N LEU A 62 -12.52 -3.49 -9.69
CA LEU A 62 -11.30 -2.70 -9.64
C LEU A 62 -10.95 -2.18 -11.04
N HIS A 63 -10.43 -0.96 -11.07
CA HIS A 63 -9.97 -0.28 -12.27
C HIS A 63 -8.70 -0.93 -12.85
N GLY A 64 -8.54 -0.85 -14.17
CA GLY A 64 -7.26 -1.10 -14.82
C GLY A 64 -6.31 0.05 -14.54
N ILE A 65 -5.04 -0.25 -14.28
CA ILE A 65 -4.07 0.73 -13.79
C ILE A 65 -2.74 0.65 -14.53
N VAL A 66 -2.05 1.78 -14.62
CA VAL A 66 -0.62 1.87 -14.90
C VAL A 66 0.10 2.40 -13.67
N ILE A 67 1.20 1.76 -13.29
CA ILE A 67 1.99 2.15 -12.12
C ILE A 67 3.48 2.18 -12.43
N LEU A 68 4.22 3.07 -11.74
CA LEU A 68 5.69 3.15 -11.78
C LEU A 68 6.29 2.85 -10.41
N GLU A 69 7.28 1.96 -10.35
CA GLU A 69 7.82 1.41 -9.10
C GLU A 69 9.31 1.04 -9.19
N GLN A 70 9.97 0.93 -8.02
CA GLN A 70 11.28 0.26 -7.89
C GLN A 70 11.31 -0.83 -6.80
N LEU A 71 10.29 -0.93 -5.94
CA LEU A 71 10.26 -1.80 -4.76
C LEU A 71 9.32 -3.01 -4.89
N GLY A 72 8.62 -3.13 -6.01
CA GLY A 72 7.59 -4.12 -6.28
C GLY A 72 6.25 -3.46 -6.60
N SER A 73 5.42 -4.17 -7.37
CA SER A 73 4.13 -3.66 -7.88
C SER A 73 3.07 -3.37 -6.82
N ASN A 74 3.26 -3.81 -5.57
CA ASN A 74 2.41 -3.45 -4.43
C ASN A 74 2.83 -2.14 -3.73
N MET A 75 3.98 -1.57 -4.13
CA MET A 75 4.53 -0.34 -3.56
C MET A 75 4.88 0.68 -4.66
N PRO A 76 3.93 1.05 -5.53
CA PRO A 76 4.20 2.03 -6.57
C PRO A 76 4.37 3.44 -6.00
N TYR A 77 5.14 4.25 -6.71
CA TYR A 77 5.37 5.66 -6.37
C TYR A 77 4.33 6.59 -7.02
N GLU A 78 3.78 6.17 -8.15
CA GLU A 78 2.77 6.91 -8.91
C GLU A 78 2.01 5.97 -9.85
N GLY A 79 0.92 6.49 -10.42
CA GLY A 79 0.21 5.85 -11.51
C GLY A 79 -1.04 6.60 -11.93
N MET A 80 -1.74 6.01 -12.89
CA MET A 80 -3.05 6.46 -13.39
C MET A 80 -3.96 5.25 -13.61
N ASN A 81 -5.25 5.42 -13.43
CA ASN A 81 -6.24 4.38 -13.74
C ASN A 81 -7.08 4.67 -14.98
N ASP A 82 -7.82 3.66 -15.44
CA ASP A 82 -8.72 3.73 -16.60
C ASP A 82 -9.97 4.59 -16.40
N ALA A 83 -10.14 5.22 -15.22
CA ALA A 83 -11.13 6.26 -14.98
C ALA A 83 -10.59 7.68 -15.22
N GLY A 84 -9.26 7.84 -15.32
CA GLY A 84 -8.57 9.12 -15.43
C GLY A 84 -8.22 9.76 -14.08
N LEU A 85 -8.00 8.95 -13.04
CA LEU A 85 -7.46 9.38 -11.76
C LEU A 85 -5.95 9.13 -11.72
N PHE A 86 -5.17 10.15 -11.38
CA PHE A 86 -3.75 10.07 -11.06
C PHE A 86 -3.52 10.19 -9.55
N ILE A 87 -2.53 9.45 -9.06
CA ILE A 87 -1.95 9.68 -7.73
C ILE A 87 -0.44 9.49 -7.79
N GLY A 88 0.29 10.37 -7.12
CA GLY A 88 1.74 10.28 -6.99
C GLY A 88 2.21 10.79 -5.64
N ILE A 89 3.37 10.29 -5.20
CA ILE A 89 3.94 10.65 -3.90
C ILE A 89 5.25 11.41 -3.99
N SER A 90 5.51 12.19 -2.94
CA SER A 90 6.81 12.80 -2.64
C SER A 90 7.14 12.60 -1.16
N ALA A 91 8.41 12.34 -0.85
CA ALA A 91 8.86 12.30 0.54
C ALA A 91 8.88 13.68 1.16
N VAL A 92 8.60 13.76 2.45
CA VAL A 92 8.54 14.97 3.27
C VAL A 92 9.26 14.73 4.60
N PRO A 93 9.63 15.79 5.33
CA PRO A 93 10.27 15.65 6.64
C PRO A 93 9.45 14.78 7.60
N ASN A 94 10.15 14.12 8.53
CA ASN A 94 9.50 13.32 9.56
C ASN A 94 8.65 14.20 10.50
N THR A 95 7.49 13.69 10.87
CA THR A 95 6.52 14.28 11.79
C THR A 95 5.76 13.15 12.51
N ILE A 96 4.91 13.52 13.47
CA ILE A 96 4.07 12.56 14.19
C ILE A 96 2.93 12.14 13.27
N THR A 97 2.74 10.84 13.09
CA THR A 97 1.63 10.27 12.31
C THR A 97 0.42 9.99 13.21
N PRO A 98 -0.82 10.03 12.69
CA PRO A 98 -2.02 9.74 13.49
C PRO A 98 -1.98 8.31 14.05
N PHE A 99 -2.38 8.11 15.31
CA PHE A 99 -2.54 6.78 15.89
C PHE A 99 -3.98 6.29 15.75
N LEU A 100 -4.23 5.30 14.87
CA LEU A 100 -5.57 4.80 14.54
C LEU A 100 -5.65 3.26 14.59
N PRO A 101 -5.51 2.62 15.76
CA PRO A 101 -5.31 1.17 15.88
C PRO A 101 -6.53 0.31 15.47
N PHE A 102 -7.72 0.92 15.38
CA PHE A 102 -8.97 0.21 15.05
C PHE A 102 -9.31 0.20 13.55
N LYS A 103 -8.49 0.84 12.70
CA LYS A 103 -8.66 0.81 11.25
C LYS A 103 -7.71 -0.24 10.64
N PRO A 104 -8.09 -0.84 9.48
CA PRO A 104 -7.16 -1.68 8.73
C PRO A 104 -5.87 -0.91 8.39
N ILE A 105 -4.74 -1.56 8.54
CA ILE A 105 -3.42 -0.94 8.38
C ILE A 105 -2.91 -1.14 6.97
N ARG A 106 -2.43 -0.06 6.35
CA ARG A 106 -1.79 -0.07 5.02
C ARG A 106 -0.47 0.64 5.07
N ILE A 107 0.52 0.11 4.37
CA ILE A 107 1.78 0.84 4.19
C ILE A 107 1.55 2.00 3.23
N SER A 108 2.25 3.12 3.45
CA SER A 108 2.08 4.34 2.65
C SER A 108 2.09 4.13 1.12
N LEU A 109 3.05 3.40 0.57
CA LEU A 109 3.13 3.17 -0.88
C LEU A 109 1.99 2.31 -1.43
N GLU A 110 1.45 1.40 -0.61
CA GLU A 110 0.32 0.55 -1.01
C GLU A 110 -0.95 1.39 -1.23
N MET A 111 -1.09 2.51 -0.51
CA MET A 111 -2.22 3.42 -0.69
C MET A 111 -2.30 3.98 -2.11
N VAL A 112 -1.17 4.11 -2.83
CA VAL A 112 -1.16 4.52 -4.24
C VAL A 112 -1.92 3.50 -5.08
N LYS A 113 -1.58 2.21 -4.95
CA LYS A 113 -2.25 1.13 -5.68
C LYS A 113 -3.73 1.00 -5.31
N ILE A 114 -4.04 0.96 -4.00
CA ILE A 114 -5.43 0.83 -3.51
C ILE A 114 -6.31 1.98 -4.04
N THR A 115 -5.76 3.20 -4.08
CA THR A 115 -6.48 4.37 -4.59
C THR A 115 -6.76 4.23 -6.08
N LEU A 116 -5.74 3.88 -6.87
CA LEU A 116 -5.88 3.69 -8.31
C LEU A 116 -6.88 2.57 -8.65
N GLU A 117 -6.87 1.47 -7.89
CA GLU A 117 -7.77 0.34 -8.13
C GLU A 117 -9.24 0.66 -7.79
N ARG A 118 -9.52 1.58 -6.86
CA ARG A 118 -10.86 1.71 -6.25
C ARG A 118 -11.54 3.08 -6.40
N ALA A 119 -10.85 4.13 -6.86
CA ALA A 119 -11.43 5.48 -6.98
C ALA A 119 -11.42 6.00 -8.41
N LYS A 120 -12.45 6.78 -8.78
CA LYS A 120 -12.57 7.46 -10.07
C LYS A 120 -12.29 8.96 -9.98
N THR A 121 -12.52 9.55 -8.81
CA THR A 121 -12.45 11.00 -8.57
C THR A 121 -11.59 11.29 -7.35
N VAL A 122 -11.14 12.54 -7.21
CA VAL A 122 -10.42 12.99 -6.01
C VAL A 122 -11.24 12.73 -4.73
N ASP A 123 -12.56 12.92 -4.78
CA ASP A 123 -13.44 12.72 -3.63
C ASP A 123 -13.55 11.26 -3.19
N GLU A 124 -13.64 10.34 -4.16
CA GLU A 124 -13.62 8.91 -3.88
C GLU A 124 -12.26 8.49 -3.31
N ALA A 125 -11.16 9.01 -3.84
CA ALA A 125 -9.82 8.74 -3.35
C ALA A 125 -9.67 9.18 -1.88
N LEU A 126 -10.08 10.40 -1.52
CA LEU A 126 -10.01 10.88 -0.15
C LEU A 126 -10.86 10.02 0.83
N LYS A 127 -12.03 9.54 0.39
CA LYS A 127 -12.85 8.60 1.18
C LYS A 127 -12.13 7.28 1.44
N ILE A 128 -11.29 6.81 0.52
CA ILE A 128 -10.44 5.62 0.73
C ILE A 128 -9.43 5.89 1.84
N PHE A 129 -8.69 7.00 1.79
CA PHE A 129 -7.69 7.34 2.82
C PHE A 129 -8.30 7.40 4.22
N HIS A 130 -9.52 7.93 4.37
CA HIS A 130 -10.21 7.95 5.67
C HIS A 130 -10.51 6.56 6.25
N LYS A 131 -10.53 5.49 5.45
CA LYS A 131 -10.82 4.11 5.92
C LYS A 131 -9.60 3.42 6.54
N TYR A 132 -8.39 3.85 6.19
CA TYR A 132 -7.17 3.14 6.56
C TYR A 132 -6.37 3.87 7.64
N TYR A 133 -5.64 3.09 8.43
CA TYR A 133 -4.51 3.60 9.21
C TYR A 133 -3.25 3.42 8.37
N VAL A 134 -2.70 4.54 7.90
CA VAL A 134 -1.49 4.53 7.07
C VAL A 134 -0.26 4.51 7.95
N VAL A 135 0.58 3.48 7.78
CA VAL A 135 1.90 3.40 8.41
C VAL A 135 2.97 3.86 7.44
N PHE A 136 3.82 4.73 7.95
CA PHE A 136 4.97 5.30 7.23
C PHE A 136 6.24 4.63 7.74
N GLY A 137 7.19 4.41 6.84
CA GLY A 137 8.35 3.60 7.16
C GLY A 137 8.05 2.10 7.11
N THR A 138 8.98 1.33 6.56
CA THR A 138 9.19 -0.06 6.99
C THR A 138 10.04 -0.03 8.27
N PHE A 139 10.25 -1.20 8.89
CA PHE A 139 11.26 -1.38 9.95
C PHE A 139 12.69 -0.87 9.56
N LEU A 140 12.89 -0.48 8.30
CA LEU A 140 14.14 -0.02 7.68
C LEU A 140 14.18 1.50 7.35
N GLY A 141 13.20 2.31 7.78
CA GLY A 141 13.35 3.77 7.79
C GLY A 141 12.95 4.55 6.53
N ASN A 142 11.94 4.11 5.77
CA ASN A 142 11.39 4.94 4.68
C ASN A 142 10.79 6.26 5.22
N PRO A 143 10.96 7.39 4.50
CA PRO A 143 10.44 8.68 4.95
C PRO A 143 8.91 8.74 4.93
N ILE A 144 8.36 9.70 5.66
CA ILE A 144 6.96 10.08 5.50
C ILE A 144 6.76 10.63 4.08
N VAL A 145 5.57 10.39 3.52
CA VAL A 145 5.19 10.87 2.20
C VAL A 145 3.87 11.62 2.27
N HIS A 146 3.69 12.58 1.38
CA HIS A 146 2.38 13.15 1.05
C HIS A 146 1.97 12.75 -0.38
N TYR A 147 0.68 12.90 -0.67
CA TYR A 147 0.07 12.39 -1.91
C TYR A 147 -0.53 13.57 -2.69
N MET A 148 -0.23 13.66 -3.98
CA MET A 148 -1.00 14.48 -4.91
C MET A 148 -1.97 13.57 -5.65
N ILE A 149 -3.24 13.95 -5.67
CA ILE A 149 -4.32 13.25 -6.34
C ILE A 149 -4.96 14.21 -7.34
N VAL A 150 -5.17 13.77 -8.57
CA VAL A 150 -5.73 14.59 -9.65
C VAL A 150 -6.68 13.73 -10.47
N ASP A 151 -7.88 14.24 -10.77
CA ASP A 151 -8.80 13.57 -11.70
C ASP A 151 -8.90 14.30 -13.04
N LYS A 152 -9.45 13.62 -14.04
CA LYS A 152 -9.63 14.14 -15.41
C LYS A 152 -10.59 15.34 -15.53
N GLU A 153 -11.31 15.69 -14.46
CA GLU A 153 -12.14 16.90 -14.41
C GLU A 153 -11.31 18.11 -13.95
N GLY A 154 -10.06 17.90 -13.55
CA GLY A 154 -9.14 18.94 -13.10
C GLY A 154 -9.26 19.22 -11.62
N ASN A 155 -10.02 18.43 -10.86
CA ASN A 155 -9.98 18.52 -9.40
C ASN A 155 -8.64 17.98 -8.92
N SER A 156 -8.09 18.62 -7.90
CA SER A 156 -6.82 18.23 -7.33
C SER A 156 -6.86 18.32 -5.81
N ALA A 157 -6.13 17.41 -5.15
CA ALA A 157 -5.89 17.48 -3.73
C ALA A 157 -4.46 17.07 -3.37
N ILE A 158 -3.90 17.71 -2.36
CA ILE A 158 -2.70 17.25 -1.65
C ILE A 158 -3.12 16.75 -0.27
N LEU A 159 -2.74 15.51 0.06
CA LEU A 159 -3.02 14.87 1.33
C LEU A 159 -1.72 14.70 2.11
N GLU A 160 -1.67 15.32 3.28
CA GLU A 160 -0.50 15.36 4.17
C GLU A 160 -0.82 14.75 5.53
N TYR A 161 0.18 14.11 6.15
CA TYR A 161 0.10 13.63 7.53
C TYR A 161 1.07 14.44 8.37
N ILE A 162 0.55 15.30 9.24
CA ILE A 162 1.33 16.26 10.03
C ILE A 162 0.77 16.35 11.44
N ASP A 163 1.65 16.30 12.44
CA ASP A 163 1.34 16.52 13.86
C ASP A 163 0.13 15.67 14.34
N GLY A 164 0.11 14.40 13.93
CA GLY A 164 -0.92 13.43 14.31
C GLY A 164 -2.25 13.59 13.56
N LYS A 165 -2.31 14.44 12.53
CA LYS A 165 -3.54 14.71 11.76
C LYS A 165 -3.34 14.43 10.27
N MET A 166 -4.45 14.11 9.60
CA MET A 166 -4.52 14.07 8.15
C MET A 166 -5.08 15.41 7.66
N ILE A 167 -4.29 16.14 6.87
CA ILE A 167 -4.62 17.46 6.32
C ILE A 167 -4.87 17.30 4.82
N ILE A 168 -5.93 17.90 4.32
CA ILE A 168 -6.33 17.84 2.91
C ILE A 168 -6.36 19.27 2.36
N ILE A 169 -5.57 19.52 1.33
CA ILE A 169 -5.53 20.78 0.59
C ILE A 169 -6.22 20.54 -0.74
N LYS A 170 -7.44 21.04 -0.88
CA LYS A 170 -8.32 20.80 -2.04
C LYS A 170 -8.48 22.01 -2.97
N ASN A 171 -7.90 23.13 -2.58
CA ASN A 171 -7.92 24.32 -3.40
C ASN A 171 -7.04 24.06 -4.63
N ASN A 172 -7.63 23.98 -5.83
CA ASN A 172 -6.89 23.73 -7.07
C ASN A 172 -5.71 24.69 -7.26
N ALA A 173 -5.84 25.96 -6.86
CA ALA A 173 -4.75 26.93 -6.95
C ALA A 173 -3.58 26.60 -6.00
N GLU A 174 -3.79 25.84 -4.94
CA GLU A 174 -2.76 25.45 -3.97
C GLU A 174 -2.29 24.00 -4.17
N SER A 175 -3.12 23.12 -4.74
CA SER A 175 -2.82 21.70 -4.94
C SER A 175 -2.18 21.38 -6.31
N GLN A 176 -1.89 22.40 -7.11
CA GLN A 176 -1.35 22.27 -8.46
C GLN A 176 0.12 21.88 -8.56
N VAL A 177 0.90 22.08 -7.50
CA VAL A 177 2.34 21.78 -7.46
C VAL A 177 2.65 21.13 -6.12
N MET A 178 3.49 20.09 -6.11
CA MET A 178 3.93 19.40 -4.91
C MET A 178 5.39 18.98 -5.08
N THR A 179 6.24 19.33 -4.10
CA THR A 179 7.63 18.87 -3.99
C THR A 179 7.86 18.31 -2.57
N ASN A 180 9.08 18.20 -2.09
CA ASN A 180 9.42 17.45 -0.87
C ASN A 180 9.29 18.23 0.44
N HIS A 181 8.31 19.12 0.53
CA HIS A 181 7.99 19.86 1.75
C HIS A 181 6.48 19.86 1.95
N PHE A 182 6.05 20.04 3.20
CA PHE A 182 4.63 20.16 3.47
C PHE A 182 4.08 21.48 2.94
N ILE A 183 3.04 21.41 2.11
CA ILE A 183 2.37 22.59 1.56
C ILE A 183 1.56 23.30 2.65
N SER A 184 0.94 22.55 3.57
CA SER A 184 0.18 23.12 4.68
C SER A 184 1.05 23.67 5.82
N LYS A 185 2.34 23.31 5.84
CA LYS A 185 3.26 23.68 6.92
C LYS A 185 4.70 23.89 6.42
N PRO A 186 4.93 24.85 5.50
CA PRO A 186 6.22 25.04 4.83
C PRO A 186 7.35 25.42 5.81
N GLU A 187 7.03 25.96 6.99
CA GLU A 187 8.00 26.30 8.03
C GLU A 187 8.72 25.09 8.64
N LEU A 188 8.20 23.87 8.45
CA LEU A 188 8.90 22.63 8.81
C LEU A 188 10.11 22.33 7.90
N GLY A 189 10.25 23.07 6.80
CA GLY A 189 11.36 22.91 5.88
C GLY A 189 11.25 21.65 5.02
N SER A 190 12.42 21.17 4.56
CA SER A 190 12.55 20.05 3.62
C SER A 190 13.87 19.33 3.86
N ASP A 191 13.86 18.00 3.77
CA ASP A 191 15.07 17.19 3.71
C ASP A 191 15.80 17.35 2.36
N SER A 192 15.07 17.71 1.30
CA SER A 192 15.62 18.09 0.00
C SER A 192 15.91 19.60 -0.03
N LYS A 193 17.20 19.99 -0.10
CA LYS A 193 17.65 21.39 -0.10
C LYS A 193 17.05 22.24 -1.23
N THR A 194 16.70 21.61 -2.34
CA THR A 194 16.24 22.23 -3.59
C THR A 194 14.70 22.22 -3.72
N SER A 195 13.97 21.69 -2.72
CA SER A 195 12.52 21.50 -2.74
C SER A 195 11.72 22.79 -2.99
N PHE A 196 12.02 23.86 -2.25
CA PHE A 196 11.33 25.15 -2.36
C PHE A 196 11.66 25.86 -3.68
N GLU A 197 12.90 25.76 -4.14
CA GLU A 197 13.33 26.34 -5.41
C GLU A 197 12.61 25.68 -6.59
N ARG A 198 12.60 24.33 -6.65
CA ARG A 198 11.85 23.60 -7.67
C ARG A 198 10.36 23.93 -7.63
N TYR A 199 9.78 24.00 -6.44
CA TYR A 199 8.37 24.37 -6.28
C TYR A 199 8.08 25.75 -6.86
N LYS A 200 8.91 26.74 -6.53
CA LYS A 200 8.77 28.10 -7.06
C LYS A 200 8.85 28.13 -8.59
N ILE A 201 9.87 27.49 -9.16
CA ILE A 201 10.04 27.40 -10.62
C ILE A 201 8.83 26.72 -11.27
N ALA A 202 8.39 25.59 -10.73
CA ALA A 202 7.21 24.86 -11.21
C ALA A 202 5.96 25.74 -11.18
N LYS A 203 5.74 26.45 -10.07
CA LYS A 203 4.57 27.31 -9.88
C LYS A 203 4.55 28.50 -10.83
N GLU A 204 5.68 29.18 -11.00
CA GLU A 204 5.81 30.37 -11.87
C GLU A 204 5.65 30.03 -13.35
N ASN A 205 6.00 28.81 -13.77
CA ASN A 205 5.96 28.40 -15.17
C ASN A 205 4.71 27.57 -15.52
N LEU A 206 3.86 27.21 -14.56
CA LEU A 206 2.74 26.28 -14.77
C LEU A 206 1.73 26.77 -15.83
N ASN A 207 1.45 28.07 -15.86
CA ASN A 207 0.53 28.68 -16.82
C ASN A 207 1.04 28.61 -18.28
N ASN A 208 2.34 28.36 -18.49
CA ASN A 208 2.92 28.20 -19.81
C ASN A 208 2.76 26.77 -20.35
N VAL A 209 2.34 25.81 -19.52
CA VAL A 209 2.21 24.41 -19.90
C VAL A 209 0.88 24.16 -20.62
N ASN A 210 0.94 24.06 -21.95
CA ASN A 210 -0.22 23.87 -22.82
C ASN A 210 -0.12 22.61 -23.71
N SER A 211 1.00 21.90 -23.66
CA SER A 211 1.21 20.62 -24.34
C SER A 211 2.08 19.67 -23.51
N VAL A 212 2.28 18.45 -24.02
CA VAL A 212 3.19 17.47 -23.40
C VAL A 212 4.64 17.94 -23.49
N GLU A 213 5.00 18.60 -24.59
CA GLU A 213 6.30 19.21 -24.81
C GLU A 213 6.57 20.32 -23.80
N ASP A 214 5.61 21.25 -23.60
CA ASP A 214 5.75 22.30 -22.58
C ASP A 214 5.89 21.70 -21.17
N ALA A 215 5.21 20.58 -20.90
CA ALA A 215 5.32 19.88 -19.62
C ALA A 215 6.73 19.30 -19.43
N TYR A 216 7.32 18.71 -20.48
CA TYR A 216 8.70 18.24 -20.45
C TYR A 216 9.73 19.38 -20.35
N ASP A 217 9.46 20.52 -20.96
CA ASP A 217 10.28 21.72 -20.80
C ASP A 217 10.27 22.19 -19.34
N LEU A 218 9.11 22.21 -18.70
CA LEU A 218 9.02 22.52 -17.27
C LEU A 218 9.74 21.47 -16.42
N LEU A 219 9.53 20.18 -16.69
CA LEU A 219 10.22 19.10 -15.99
C LEU A 219 11.74 19.18 -16.15
N SER A 220 12.25 19.65 -17.30
CA SER A 220 13.67 19.85 -17.51
C SER A 220 14.25 20.94 -16.59
N LYS A 221 13.52 22.05 -16.39
CA LYS A 221 13.93 23.17 -15.52
C LYS A 221 14.01 22.79 -14.05
N VAL A 222 13.21 21.82 -13.62
CA VAL A 222 13.17 21.32 -12.23
C VAL A 222 13.78 19.93 -12.09
N SER A 223 14.49 19.45 -13.10
CA SER A 223 15.21 18.18 -13.06
C SER A 223 16.48 18.27 -12.22
N GLN A 224 16.93 17.13 -11.73
CA GLN A 224 18.11 16.99 -10.90
C GLN A 224 19.00 15.88 -11.47
N LYS A 225 20.25 15.82 -11.02
CA LYS A 225 21.15 14.70 -11.38
C LYS A 225 20.61 13.33 -10.96
N THR A 226 19.76 13.31 -9.93
CA THR A 226 19.08 12.14 -9.39
C THR A 226 17.74 11.85 -10.07
N THR A 227 17.32 12.61 -11.10
CA THR A 227 16.09 12.31 -11.85
C THR A 227 16.23 11.00 -12.60
N VAL A 228 15.52 9.98 -12.14
CA VAL A 228 15.55 8.63 -12.71
C VAL A 228 14.57 8.53 -13.88
N TRP A 229 13.38 9.12 -13.75
CA TRP A 229 12.44 9.27 -14.85
C TRP A 229 11.60 10.53 -14.74
N SER A 230 11.14 10.99 -15.91
CA SER A 230 10.18 12.08 -16.07
C SER A 230 8.92 11.53 -16.77
N SER A 231 7.77 11.64 -16.12
CA SER A 231 6.48 11.20 -16.64
C SER A 231 5.55 12.39 -16.91
N VAL A 232 4.77 12.31 -17.98
CA VAL A 232 3.65 13.21 -18.25
C VAL A 232 2.42 12.35 -18.54
N TYR A 233 1.33 12.59 -17.80
CA TYR A 233 0.06 11.93 -17.98
C TYR A 233 -0.93 12.89 -18.62
N ASN A 234 -1.67 12.43 -19.63
CA ASN A 234 -2.88 13.08 -20.09
C ASN A 234 -4.07 12.24 -19.61
N LEU A 235 -4.78 12.73 -18.59
CA LEU A 235 -5.80 11.95 -17.88
C LEU A 235 -7.06 11.72 -18.73
N ASN A 236 -7.36 12.65 -19.63
CA ASN A 236 -8.55 12.60 -20.50
C ASN A 236 -8.33 11.64 -21.68
N GLU A 237 -7.14 11.65 -22.27
CA GLU A 237 -6.78 10.75 -23.38
C GLU A 237 -6.22 9.40 -22.91
N GLN A 238 -6.02 9.23 -21.61
CA GLN A 238 -5.40 8.07 -20.98
C GLN A 238 -4.02 7.73 -21.55
N LYS A 239 -3.22 8.77 -21.80
CA LYS A 239 -1.86 8.63 -22.31
C LYS A 239 -0.81 8.87 -21.24
N ILE A 240 0.27 8.11 -21.31
CA ILE A 240 1.43 8.22 -20.43
C ILE A 240 2.65 8.39 -21.31
N TYR A 241 3.35 9.48 -21.12
CA TYR A 241 4.63 9.77 -21.76
C TYR A 241 5.72 9.59 -20.72
N LEU A 242 6.77 8.87 -21.07
CA LEU A 242 7.83 8.49 -20.13
C LEU A 242 9.20 8.69 -20.75
N ARG A 243 10.06 9.38 -20.01
CA ARG A 243 11.48 9.55 -20.34
C ARG A 243 12.32 8.98 -19.20
N TYR A 244 13.18 8.02 -19.50
CA TYR A 244 14.14 7.48 -18.53
C TYR A 244 15.41 8.34 -18.54
N LYS A 245 15.76 8.92 -17.38
CA LYS A 245 16.86 9.87 -17.20
C LYS A 245 16.86 10.95 -18.28
N ASN A 246 18.02 11.21 -18.87
CA ASN A 246 18.23 12.18 -19.95
C ASN A 246 18.18 11.53 -21.34
N SER A 247 17.49 10.39 -21.49
CA SER A 247 17.28 9.78 -22.80
C SER A 247 16.59 10.78 -23.73
N PRO A 248 17.03 10.92 -25.00
CA PRO A 248 16.33 11.75 -25.96
C PRO A 248 14.98 11.13 -26.38
N ILE A 249 14.74 9.86 -26.05
CA ILE A 249 13.52 9.13 -26.41
C ILE A 249 12.47 9.34 -25.31
N ILE A 250 11.29 9.78 -25.74
CA ILE A 250 10.07 9.76 -24.96
C ILE A 250 9.23 8.59 -25.47
N PHE A 251 8.92 7.66 -24.59
CA PHE A 251 8.01 6.56 -24.88
C PHE A 251 6.59 7.00 -24.57
N ASP A 252 5.65 6.81 -25.49
CA ASP A 252 4.25 7.08 -25.28
C ASP A 252 3.43 5.79 -25.22
N PHE A 253 2.54 5.72 -24.24
CA PHE A 253 1.66 4.58 -24.01
C PHE A 253 0.22 5.08 -23.98
N ASN A 254 -0.68 4.35 -24.63
CA ASN A 254 -2.11 4.50 -24.41
C ASN A 254 -2.56 3.42 -23.41
N LEU A 255 -3.08 3.82 -22.25
CA LEU A 255 -3.46 2.90 -21.19
C LEU A 255 -4.44 1.85 -21.69
N LYS A 256 -5.46 2.24 -22.45
CA LYS A 256 -6.47 1.32 -22.96
C LYS A 256 -5.86 0.24 -23.86
N ASP A 257 -4.94 0.64 -24.74
CA ASP A 257 -4.26 -0.28 -25.65
C ASP A 257 -3.34 -1.23 -24.87
N GLU A 258 -2.59 -0.74 -23.88
CA GLU A 258 -1.74 -1.58 -23.04
C GLU A 258 -2.56 -2.57 -22.20
N LEU A 259 -3.67 -2.13 -21.59
CA LEU A 259 -4.55 -3.02 -20.84
C LEU A 259 -5.15 -4.12 -21.74
N SER A 260 -5.34 -3.88 -23.05
CA SER A 260 -5.83 -4.90 -23.98
C SER A 260 -4.84 -6.06 -24.22
N LYS A 261 -3.56 -5.86 -23.89
CA LYS A 261 -2.49 -6.87 -24.03
C LYS A 261 -2.41 -7.82 -22.83
N GLY A 262 -3.24 -7.62 -21.80
CA GLY A 262 -3.16 -8.36 -20.54
C GLY A 262 -2.14 -7.76 -19.58
N ASP A 263 -1.99 -8.37 -18.40
CA ASP A 263 -1.07 -7.88 -17.36
C ASP A 263 0.39 -8.01 -17.81
N HIS A 264 1.11 -6.90 -17.92
CA HIS A 264 2.50 -6.90 -18.35
C HIS A 264 3.24 -5.64 -17.87
N GLY A 265 4.54 -5.55 -18.14
CA GLY A 265 5.31 -4.35 -17.82
C GLY A 265 6.63 -4.26 -18.55
N TYR A 266 7.37 -3.18 -18.30
CA TYR A 266 8.65 -2.91 -18.92
C TYR A 266 9.66 -2.41 -17.89
N ALA A 267 10.91 -2.86 -17.98
CA ALA A 267 12.01 -2.29 -17.21
C ALA A 267 12.42 -0.96 -17.85
N LEU A 268 12.41 0.14 -17.08
CA LEU A 268 12.61 1.48 -17.62
C LEU A 268 14.00 1.70 -18.23
N SER A 269 15.01 1.03 -17.69
CA SER A 269 16.40 1.15 -18.16
C SER A 269 16.65 0.49 -19.52
N LEU A 270 15.78 -0.44 -19.92
CA LEU A 270 15.93 -1.20 -21.17
C LEU A 270 14.83 -0.89 -22.18
N MET A 271 13.59 -0.67 -21.71
CA MET A 271 12.38 -0.53 -22.54
C MET A 271 12.32 -1.57 -23.67
N ASN A 272 12.51 -2.84 -23.31
CA ASN A 272 12.47 -3.94 -24.27
C ASN A 272 11.01 -4.34 -24.57
N PHE A 273 10.51 -3.94 -25.74
CA PHE A 273 9.15 -4.25 -26.18
C PHE A 273 8.96 -5.67 -26.72
N GLU A 274 10.04 -6.35 -27.13
CA GLU A 274 9.97 -7.72 -27.67
C GLU A 274 9.75 -8.76 -26.57
N ASN A 275 10.22 -8.48 -25.36
CA ASN A 275 10.11 -9.38 -24.22
C ASN A 275 9.58 -8.62 -22.98
N PRO A 276 8.26 -8.33 -22.93
CA PRO A 276 7.65 -7.64 -21.81
C PRO A 276 7.78 -8.47 -20.52
N LEU A 277 7.88 -7.77 -19.40
CA LEU A 277 7.88 -8.39 -18.07
C LEU A 277 6.51 -8.98 -17.77
N ILE A 278 6.51 -10.18 -17.20
CA ILE A 278 5.29 -10.84 -16.73
C ILE A 278 4.91 -10.28 -15.37
N TYR A 279 3.72 -9.71 -15.26
CA TYR A 279 3.17 -9.30 -13.97
C TYR A 279 2.82 -10.53 -13.15
N LYS A 280 3.38 -10.62 -11.94
CA LYS A 280 2.99 -11.63 -10.96
C LYS A 280 2.40 -10.92 -9.76
N GLU A 281 1.09 -11.07 -9.59
CA GLU A 281 0.44 -10.62 -8.37
C GLU A 281 1.01 -11.39 -7.18
N SER A 282 1.41 -10.66 -6.13
CA SER A 282 1.78 -11.29 -4.87
C SER A 282 0.54 -11.93 -4.27
N LYS A 283 0.43 -13.26 -4.39
CA LYS A 283 -0.63 -14.03 -3.75
C LYS A 283 -0.11 -14.55 -2.42
N HIS A 284 -0.82 -14.24 -1.34
CA HIS A 284 -0.64 -14.91 -0.06
C HIS A 284 -1.17 -16.34 -0.21
N ASN A 285 -0.27 -17.30 -0.32
CA ASN A 285 -0.60 -18.69 -0.59
C ASN A 285 -1.19 -19.36 0.65
N PHE A 286 -0.66 -19.01 1.83
CA PHE A 286 -1.17 -19.50 3.10
C PHE A 286 -0.89 -18.54 4.26
N THR A 287 -1.64 -18.72 5.35
CA THR A 287 -1.47 -18.01 6.61
C THR A 287 -1.20 -19.04 7.71
N LEU A 288 -0.10 -18.85 8.44
CA LEU A 288 0.14 -19.53 9.71
C LEU A 288 -0.38 -18.61 10.83
N ARG A 289 -1.35 -19.07 11.61
CA ARG A 289 -1.86 -18.34 12.78
C ARG A 289 -1.44 -19.07 14.04
N ILE A 290 -0.67 -18.43 14.90
CA ILE A 290 -0.28 -18.98 16.21
C ILE A 290 -1.13 -18.29 17.28
N HIS A 291 -1.70 -19.05 18.20
CA HIS A 291 -2.65 -18.51 19.17
C HIS A 291 -2.57 -19.16 20.56
N ILE A 292 -2.96 -18.38 21.54
CA ILE A 292 -3.24 -18.80 22.91
C ILE A 292 -4.68 -18.44 23.25
N GLY A 293 -5.28 -19.16 24.18
CA GLY A 293 -6.59 -18.80 24.68
C GLY A 293 -6.82 -19.28 26.10
N SER A 294 -7.79 -18.63 26.73
CA SER A 294 -8.22 -18.89 28.09
C SER A 294 -9.74 -18.84 28.14
N GLY A 295 -10.34 -19.82 28.79
CA GLY A 295 -11.78 -19.98 28.84
C GLY A 295 -12.23 -20.82 30.01
N TYR A 296 -13.52 -21.15 29.99
CA TYR A 296 -14.18 -21.87 31.07
C TYR A 296 -15.10 -22.94 30.52
N THR A 297 -15.18 -24.01 31.30
CA THR A 297 -16.30 -24.97 31.29
C THR A 297 -16.94 -24.85 32.67
N GLU A 298 -16.59 -25.77 33.57
CA GLU A 298 -16.74 -25.66 35.03
C GLU A 298 -15.45 -25.15 35.70
N GLU A 299 -14.29 -25.51 35.12
CA GLU A 299 -12.96 -25.05 35.52
C GLU A 299 -12.32 -24.20 34.42
N LYS A 300 -11.30 -23.42 34.81
CA LYS A 300 -10.48 -22.65 33.88
C LYS A 300 -9.71 -23.60 32.96
N ILE A 301 -9.77 -23.32 31.65
CA ILE A 301 -9.04 -24.05 30.63
C ILE A 301 -8.18 -23.07 29.84
N ASP A 302 -6.87 -23.33 29.83
CA ASP A 302 -5.90 -22.62 29.01
C ASP A 302 -5.43 -23.54 27.87
N TYR A 303 -5.14 -22.95 26.71
CA TYR A 303 -4.67 -23.69 25.54
C TYR A 303 -3.76 -22.87 24.63
N PHE A 304 -3.01 -23.59 23.81
CA PHE A 304 -2.18 -23.04 22.73
C PHE A 304 -2.44 -23.82 21.46
N GLY A 305 -2.34 -23.18 20.30
CA GLY A 305 -2.46 -23.90 19.04
C GLY A 305 -2.00 -23.12 17.84
N ALA A 306 -2.20 -23.72 16.68
CA ALA A 306 -1.90 -23.12 15.39
C ALA A 306 -2.98 -23.43 14.34
N PHE A 307 -3.11 -22.54 13.37
CA PHE A 307 -3.86 -22.74 12.15
C PHE A 307 -2.91 -22.69 10.96
N LEU A 308 -3.12 -23.61 10.02
CA LEU A 308 -2.60 -23.48 8.68
C LEU A 308 -3.78 -23.23 7.74
N LEU A 309 -3.91 -21.99 7.28
CA LEU A 309 -5.02 -21.52 6.45
C LEU A 309 -4.55 -21.26 5.03
N PHE A 310 -5.32 -21.70 4.05
CA PHE A 310 -5.12 -21.42 2.64
C PHE A 310 -6.13 -20.38 2.19
N SER A 311 -5.64 -19.34 1.55
CA SER A 311 -6.49 -18.29 1.01
C SER A 311 -7.17 -18.79 -0.26
N THR A 312 -8.48 -18.66 -0.31
CA THR A 312 -9.23 -18.74 -1.57
C THR A 312 -9.45 -17.33 -2.10
N PHE A 313 -10.26 -17.18 -3.16
CA PHE A 313 -10.62 -15.87 -3.68
C PHE A 313 -11.18 -14.93 -2.58
N LYS A 314 -10.57 -13.74 -2.49
CA LYS A 314 -10.96 -12.60 -1.62
C LYS A 314 -10.76 -12.85 -0.12
N ASP A 315 -11.87 -13.04 0.59
CA ASP A 315 -11.97 -12.93 2.05
C ASP A 315 -12.20 -14.28 2.73
N LYS A 316 -12.12 -15.37 1.97
CA LYS A 316 -12.41 -16.72 2.45
C LYS A 316 -11.13 -17.52 2.61
N LYS A 317 -10.97 -18.17 3.75
CA LYS A 317 -9.87 -19.09 4.02
C LYS A 317 -10.43 -20.44 4.45
N TYR A 318 -9.70 -21.51 4.17
CA TYR A 318 -9.97 -22.83 4.73
C TYR A 318 -8.66 -23.43 5.21
N GLY A 319 -8.71 -24.34 6.16
CA GLY A 319 -7.46 -24.89 6.67
C GLY A 319 -7.63 -25.89 7.78
N ILE A 320 -6.51 -26.15 8.44
CA ILE A 320 -6.44 -27.09 9.56
C ILE A 320 -6.10 -26.31 10.82
N GLU A 321 -6.82 -26.60 11.89
CA GLU A 321 -6.53 -26.13 13.23
C GLU A 321 -6.00 -27.28 14.08
N VAL A 322 -4.96 -27.01 14.86
CA VAL A 322 -4.49 -27.87 15.94
C VAL A 322 -4.45 -27.05 17.23
N THR A 323 -5.16 -27.50 18.25
CA THR A 323 -5.22 -26.86 19.57
C THR A 323 -4.86 -27.86 20.66
N LYS A 324 -3.82 -27.57 21.44
CA LYS A 324 -3.42 -28.33 22.61
C LYS A 324 -4.04 -27.69 23.85
N PHE A 325 -5.01 -28.38 24.44
CA PHE A 325 -5.50 -28.12 25.78
C PHE A 325 -4.63 -28.88 26.80
N LYS A 326 -4.79 -28.58 28.09
CA LYS A 326 -4.07 -29.27 29.17
C LYS A 326 -4.17 -30.79 29.04
N ASP A 327 -5.39 -31.32 28.94
CA ASP A 327 -5.65 -32.76 29.03
C ASP A 327 -5.95 -33.43 27.68
N PHE A 328 -6.24 -32.67 26.63
CA PHE A 328 -6.64 -33.20 25.32
C PHE A 328 -6.15 -32.35 24.15
N VAL A 329 -6.31 -32.86 22.93
CA VAL A 329 -5.91 -32.18 21.70
C VAL A 329 -7.11 -32.09 20.77
N GLY A 330 -7.39 -30.90 20.26
CA GLY A 330 -8.33 -30.67 19.16
C GLY A 330 -7.58 -30.60 17.84
N ILE A 331 -8.02 -31.34 16.83
CA ILE A 331 -7.57 -31.20 15.44
C ILE A 331 -8.79 -31.18 14.51
N GLY A 332 -8.81 -30.31 13.52
CA GLY A 332 -9.96 -30.26 12.61
C GLY A 332 -9.78 -29.32 11.44
N ILE A 333 -10.83 -29.27 10.61
CA ILE A 333 -10.90 -28.43 9.43
C ILE A 333 -11.72 -27.20 9.78
N VAL A 334 -11.21 -26.03 9.39
CA VAL A 334 -11.85 -24.74 9.63
C VAL A 334 -12.14 -24.04 8.31
N LEU A 335 -13.27 -23.31 8.29
CA LEU A 335 -13.67 -22.40 7.23
C LEU A 335 -13.79 -21.01 7.83
N GLU A 336 -13.19 -20.03 7.18
CA GLU A 336 -13.14 -18.67 7.66
C GLU A 336 -13.62 -17.70 6.59
N LYS A 337 -14.29 -16.64 7.03
CA LYS A 337 -14.66 -15.51 6.19
C LYS A 337 -14.41 -14.21 6.92
N ARG A 338 -13.71 -13.30 6.25
CA ARG A 338 -13.51 -11.92 6.69
C ARG A 338 -14.64 -11.04 6.18
N TYR A 339 -15.05 -10.08 7.00
CA TYR A 339 -16.04 -9.06 6.72
C TYR A 339 -15.45 -7.69 7.02
N PHE A 340 -15.77 -6.71 6.18
CA PHE A 340 -15.36 -5.31 6.36
C PHE A 340 -13.85 -5.08 6.51
N GLU A 341 -13.01 -6.00 6.04
CA GLU A 341 -11.54 -5.97 6.21
C GLU A 341 -11.04 -6.01 7.67
N TYR A 342 -11.89 -6.20 8.69
CA TYR A 342 -11.43 -6.30 10.08
C TYR A 342 -12.19 -7.29 10.96
N LEU A 343 -13.33 -7.80 10.52
CA LEU A 343 -14.14 -8.74 11.26
C LEU A 343 -13.92 -10.15 10.72
N HIS A 344 -13.76 -11.11 11.60
CA HIS A 344 -13.46 -12.50 11.28
C HIS A 344 -14.55 -13.42 11.84
N LEU A 345 -15.07 -14.30 10.99
CA LEU A 345 -15.98 -15.37 11.38
C LEU A 345 -15.38 -16.70 10.94
N SER A 346 -15.37 -17.69 11.82
CA SER A 346 -14.89 -19.04 11.51
C SER A 346 -15.77 -20.11 12.13
N ILE A 347 -15.92 -21.21 11.38
CA ILE A 347 -16.60 -22.43 11.81
C ILE A 347 -15.68 -23.62 11.49
N GLY A 348 -15.58 -24.56 12.42
CA GLY A 348 -14.75 -25.74 12.24
C GLY A 348 -15.41 -27.03 12.70
N LEU A 349 -15.08 -28.12 12.00
CA LEU A 349 -15.40 -29.48 12.39
C LEU A 349 -14.14 -30.09 13.01
N MET A 350 -14.23 -30.48 14.28
CA MET A 350 -13.09 -30.79 15.13
C MET A 350 -13.18 -32.21 15.70
N SER A 351 -12.02 -32.82 15.93
CA SER A 351 -11.85 -34.04 16.72
C SER A 351 -11.02 -33.70 17.97
N TYR A 352 -11.62 -33.82 19.15
CA TYR A 352 -11.01 -33.60 20.45
C TYR A 352 -10.64 -34.94 21.09
N SER A 353 -9.39 -35.38 20.88
CA SER A 353 -8.90 -36.69 21.34
C SER A 353 -9.86 -37.85 21.02
N GLY A 354 -10.40 -37.87 19.79
CA GLY A 354 -11.31 -38.92 19.30
C GLY A 354 -12.81 -38.59 19.43
N LYS A 355 -13.18 -37.52 20.13
CA LYS A 355 -14.57 -37.05 20.22
C LYS A 355 -14.84 -35.99 19.16
N MET A 356 -15.93 -36.12 18.41
CA MET A 356 -16.30 -35.11 17.42
C MET A 356 -16.81 -33.83 18.09
N GLY A 357 -16.67 -32.70 17.43
CA GLY A 357 -17.22 -31.44 17.88
C GLY A 357 -17.21 -30.36 16.80
N ILE A 358 -17.82 -29.24 17.13
CA ILE A 358 -17.90 -28.06 16.26
C ILE A 358 -17.32 -26.88 17.03
N ASN A 359 -16.52 -26.04 16.37
CA ASN A 359 -16.14 -24.76 16.94
C ASN A 359 -16.66 -23.58 16.13
N PHE A 360 -16.93 -22.50 16.85
CA PHE A 360 -17.31 -21.20 16.29
C PHE A 360 -16.35 -20.15 16.80
N LYS A 361 -15.97 -19.23 15.92
CA LYS A 361 -15.14 -18.08 16.28
C LYS A 361 -15.68 -16.81 15.68
N PHE A 362 -15.70 -15.78 16.51
CA PHE A 362 -16.05 -14.43 16.12
C PHE A 362 -14.98 -13.48 16.65
N GLY A 363 -14.24 -12.87 15.74
CA GLY A 363 -13.04 -12.13 16.09
C GLY A 363 -12.87 -10.81 15.38
N TRP A 364 -12.05 -9.98 15.99
CA TRP A 364 -11.44 -8.83 15.38
C TRP A 364 -10.05 -9.25 14.86
N GLU A 365 -9.90 -9.18 13.54
CA GLU A 365 -8.66 -9.43 12.80
C GLU A 365 -8.56 -8.36 11.70
N PRO A 366 -8.02 -7.17 12.02
CA PRO A 366 -7.81 -6.12 11.04
C PRO A 366 -6.85 -6.60 9.96
N ASP A 367 -7.26 -6.45 8.71
CA ASP A 367 -6.40 -6.73 7.59
C ASP A 367 -5.26 -5.70 7.58
N ASN A 368 -4.05 -6.17 7.84
CA ASN A 368 -2.89 -5.32 8.02
C ASN A 368 -1.74 -5.89 7.18
N HIS A 369 -1.13 -5.13 6.28
CA HIS A 369 0.01 -5.63 5.49
C HIS A 369 1.37 -5.51 6.22
N ILE A 370 1.35 -5.73 7.54
CA ILE A 370 2.56 -5.85 8.36
C ILE A 370 2.85 -7.33 8.66
N PRO A 371 4.12 -7.73 8.91
CA PRO A 371 4.49 -9.15 9.02
C PRO A 371 3.87 -9.89 10.21
N PHE A 372 3.39 -9.17 11.22
CA PHE A 372 2.82 -9.72 12.44
C PHE A 372 1.42 -9.11 12.65
N LYS A 373 0.36 -9.84 12.32
CA LYS A 373 -1.02 -9.30 12.44
C LYS A 373 -1.67 -9.85 13.72
N PRO A 374 -1.84 -9.03 14.77
CA PRO A 374 -2.54 -9.48 15.97
C PRO A 374 -4.03 -9.68 15.68
N PHE A 375 -4.64 -10.60 16.40
CA PHE A 375 -6.08 -10.82 16.37
C PHE A 375 -6.59 -11.16 17.76
N LEU A 376 -7.88 -10.92 17.98
CA LEU A 376 -8.61 -11.28 19.20
C LEU A 376 -9.94 -11.91 18.78
N SER A 377 -10.29 -13.09 19.29
CA SER A 377 -11.59 -13.69 19.02
C SER A 377 -12.24 -14.35 20.22
N LEU A 378 -13.56 -14.34 20.23
CA LEU A 378 -14.37 -15.23 21.04
C LEU A 378 -14.43 -16.57 20.33
N ARG A 379 -14.21 -17.65 21.08
CA ARG A 379 -14.23 -19.03 20.60
C ARG A 379 -15.16 -19.84 21.48
N GLU A 380 -16.02 -20.62 20.84
CA GLU A 380 -16.88 -21.59 21.47
C GLU A 380 -16.65 -22.97 20.85
N ASP A 381 -16.32 -23.97 21.67
CA ASP A 381 -16.15 -25.36 21.26
C ASP A 381 -17.28 -26.22 21.84
N PHE A 382 -18.05 -26.89 20.99
CA PHE A 382 -19.05 -27.88 21.37
C PHE A 382 -18.50 -29.28 21.11
N ILE A 383 -18.18 -30.02 22.17
CA ILE A 383 -17.64 -31.37 22.11
C ILE A 383 -18.79 -32.36 22.34
N LEU A 384 -19.03 -33.21 21.34
CA LEU A 384 -20.11 -34.21 21.32
C LEU A 384 -19.72 -35.41 22.19
N GLU A 385 -19.75 -35.20 23.49
CA GLU A 385 -19.72 -36.24 24.53
C GLU A 385 -21.04 -36.27 25.29
N ASN A 386 -21.20 -37.22 26.23
CA ASN A 386 -22.41 -37.33 27.02
C ASN A 386 -22.08 -37.18 28.52
N PRO A 387 -22.49 -36.07 29.18
CA PRO A 387 -23.21 -34.91 28.62
C PRO A 387 -22.34 -34.05 27.67
N MET A 388 -22.94 -33.27 26.78
CA MET A 388 -22.20 -32.40 25.85
C MET A 388 -21.35 -31.39 26.62
N LYS A 389 -20.10 -31.22 26.22
CA LYS A 389 -19.18 -30.26 26.84
C LYS A 389 -19.02 -29.03 25.96
N ALA A 390 -19.29 -27.86 26.53
CA ALA A 390 -19.11 -26.57 25.87
C ALA A 390 -17.98 -25.79 26.53
N ILE A 391 -17.03 -25.29 25.73
CA ILE A 391 -15.92 -24.45 26.19
C ILE A 391 -16.10 -23.06 25.60
N PHE A 392 -16.31 -22.06 26.46
CA PHE A 392 -16.31 -20.66 26.04
C PHE A 392 -14.96 -20.03 26.37
N SER A 393 -14.31 -19.40 25.39
CA SER A 393 -12.96 -18.86 25.55
C SER A 393 -12.70 -17.58 24.77
N ILE A 394 -11.76 -16.79 25.26
CA ILE A 394 -11.13 -15.72 24.51
C ILE A 394 -9.81 -16.27 23.98
N ASN A 395 -9.53 -16.07 22.70
CA ASN A 395 -8.24 -16.36 22.11
C ASN A 395 -7.62 -15.12 21.45
N THR A 396 -6.30 -15.12 21.41
CA THR A 396 -5.51 -14.06 20.80
C THR A 396 -4.24 -14.64 20.23
N GLY A 397 -3.63 -13.96 19.26
CA GLY A 397 -2.40 -14.46 18.66
C GLY A 397 -1.90 -13.60 17.52
N LEU A 398 -1.06 -14.19 16.66
CA LEU A 398 -0.44 -13.54 15.52
C LEU A 398 -0.66 -14.36 14.24
N ASN A 399 -0.99 -13.67 13.15
CA ASN A 399 -0.99 -14.20 11.79
C ASN A 399 0.32 -13.87 11.09
N PHE A 400 0.82 -14.84 10.33
CA PHE A 400 1.96 -14.76 9.44
C PHE A 400 1.52 -15.21 8.04
N GLU A 401 1.68 -14.36 7.04
CA GLU A 401 1.27 -14.65 5.65
C GLU A 401 2.50 -14.90 4.78
N PHE A 402 2.40 -15.92 3.91
CA PHE A 402 3.51 -16.43 3.08
C PHE A 402 3.13 -16.53 1.60
#